data_AF-A0A356NHH6-F1
#
_entry.id   AF-A0A356NHH6-F1
#
_cell.length_a   1.000
_cell.length_b   1.000
_cell.length_c   1.000
_cell.angle_alpha   90.00
_cell.angle_beta   90.00
_cell.angle_gamma   90.00
#
_symmetry.space_group_name_H-M   'P 1'
#
loop_
_entity.id
_entity.type
_entity.pdbx_description
1 polymer ?
#
loop_
_entity_poly.entity_id
_entity_poly.type
_entity_poly.pdbx_seq_one_letter_code
_entity_poly.pdbx_strand_id
1 'polypeptide(L)'
;MLFQFNMQSGRPIKPGAKWKWLLLFVGFPLLELWLILKLSAVMGWGATIWLILMTGFIGGTLAHRQGFTTLQKIQLDMAQGRMPAGALLDGLLILVA
;
A
#
# COMPACT_ATOMS: atom_id res chain seq x y z
N MET A 1 1.84 20.51 -58.90
CA MET A 1 2.57 19.33 -58.40
C MET A 1 3.43 19.75 -57.21
N LEU A 2 2.85 19.88 -56.01
CA LEU A 2 3.58 19.95 -54.74
C LEU A 2 2.70 19.30 -53.67
N PHE A 3 2.70 17.97 -53.71
CA PHE A 3 2.19 17.10 -52.67
C PHE A 3 3.05 17.33 -51.41
N GLN A 4 2.68 18.32 -50.60
CA GLN A 4 3.21 18.48 -49.24
C GLN A 4 2.65 17.34 -48.41
N PHE A 5 3.36 16.21 -48.41
CA PHE A 5 3.19 15.13 -47.45
C PHE A 5 3.37 15.71 -46.05
N ASN A 6 2.25 16.06 -45.44
CA ASN A 6 2.11 16.37 -44.02
C ASN A 6 2.52 15.12 -43.22
N MET A 7 3.82 14.95 -43.00
CA MET A 7 4.38 13.91 -42.14
C MET A 7 3.91 14.19 -40.72
N GLN A 8 2.85 13.51 -40.34
CA GLN A 8 2.40 13.37 -38.97
C GLN A 8 3.56 12.90 -38.11
N SER A 9 4.11 13.82 -37.30
CA SER A 9 5.06 13.51 -36.25
C SER A 9 4.37 12.64 -35.20
N GLY A 10 4.51 11.32 -35.32
CA GLY A 10 4.12 10.38 -34.28
C GLY A 10 4.84 10.73 -32.99
N ARG A 11 4.10 11.24 -31.99
CA ARG A 11 4.68 11.54 -30.68
C ARG A 11 5.23 10.24 -30.09
N PRO A 12 6.51 10.15 -29.71
CA PRO A 12 7.06 8.95 -29.09
C PRO A 12 6.34 8.72 -27.76
N ILE A 13 5.63 7.59 -27.68
CA ILE A 13 4.88 7.18 -26.49
C ILE A 13 5.91 6.79 -25.44
N LYS A 14 6.20 7.69 -24.49
CA LYS A 14 7.08 7.37 -23.36
C LYS A 14 6.44 6.24 -22.55
N PRO A 15 7.12 5.11 -22.34
CA PRO A 15 6.57 4.00 -21.57
C PRO A 15 6.16 4.51 -20.19
N GLY A 16 4.87 4.37 -19.89
CA GLY A 16 4.24 5.02 -18.74
C GLY A 16 4.84 4.51 -17.43
N ALA A 17 5.10 5.46 -16.52
CA ALA A 17 5.66 5.23 -15.18
C ALA A 17 4.89 4.22 -14.29
N LYS A 18 3.75 3.69 -14.76
CA LYS A 18 2.89 2.71 -14.07
C LYS A 18 3.61 1.39 -13.78
N TRP A 19 4.55 0.98 -14.63
CA TRP A 19 5.32 -0.26 -14.43
C TRP A 19 6.19 -0.24 -13.16
N LYS A 20 6.65 0.94 -12.73
CA LYS A 20 7.51 1.07 -11.54
C LYS A 20 6.77 0.67 -10.26
N TRP A 21 5.49 1.04 -10.13
CA TRP A 21 4.68 0.71 -8.96
C TRP A 21 4.34 -0.78 -8.88
N LEU A 22 4.08 -1.41 -10.02
CA LEU A 22 3.87 -2.86 -10.10
C LEU A 22 5.11 -3.63 -9.67
N LEU A 23 6.30 -3.18 -10.09
CA LEU A 23 7.57 -3.81 -9.69
C LEU A 23 7.83 -3.65 -8.19
N LEU A 24 7.48 -2.52 -7.57
CA LEU A 24 7.62 -2.36 -6.12
C LEU A 24 6.61 -3.22 -5.36
N PHE A 25 5.35 -3.24 -5.78
CA PHE A 25 4.31 -4.04 -5.14
C PHE A 25 4.57 -5.54 -5.21
N VAL A 26 5.17 -6.03 -6.30
CA VAL A 26 5.53 -7.45 -6.43
C VAL A 26 6.92 -7.75 -5.86
N GLY A 27 7.88 -6.84 -6.06
CA GLY A 27 9.26 -6.99 -5.62
C GLY A 27 9.41 -6.98 -4.11
N PHE A 28 8.62 -6.15 -3.40
CA PHE A 28 8.64 -6.08 -1.94
C PHE A 28 8.25 -7.42 -1.27
N PRO A 29 7.08 -8.03 -1.56
CA PRO A 29 6.73 -9.33 -0.98
C PRO A 29 7.63 -10.47 -1.45
N LEU A 30 8.20 -10.40 -2.67
CA LEU A 30 9.22 -11.35 -3.12
C LEU A 30 10.49 -11.28 -2.26
N LEU A 31 10.94 -10.06 -1.95
CA LEU A 31 12.08 -9.84 -1.07
C LEU A 31 11.81 -10.32 0.35
N GLU A 32 10.61 -10.07 0.87
CA GLU A 32 10.17 -10.55 2.18
C GLU A 32 10.17 -12.09 2.24
N LEU A 33 9.65 -12.76 1.20
CA LEU A 33 9.67 -14.21 1.09
C LEU A 33 11.11 -14.75 1.05
N TRP A 34 11.98 -14.12 0.26
CA TRP A 34 13.40 -14.50 0.20
C TRP A 34 14.10 -14.33 1.55
N LEU A 35 13.80 -13.24 2.27
CA LEU A 35 14.34 -12.97 3.61
C LEU A 35 13.88 -14.05 4.59
N ILE A 36 12.59 -14.40 4.59
CA ILE A 36 12.02 -15.46 5.46
C ILE A 36 12.68 -16.82 5.17
N LEU A 37 12.87 -17.18 3.90
CA LEU A 37 13.55 -18.43 3.53
C LEU A 37 15.01 -18.46 4.01
N LYS A 38 15.70 -17.32 3.96
CA LYS A 38 17.07 -17.22 4.46
C LYS A 38 17.11 -17.27 5.99
N LEU A 39 16.18 -16.60 6.67
CA LEU A 39 16.08 -16.65 8.13
C LEU A 39 15.69 -18.05 8.62
N SER A 40 14.79 -18.75 7.93
CA SER A 40 14.38 -20.10 8.32
C SER A 40 15.52 -21.10 8.23
N ALA A 41 16.44 -20.93 7.28
CA ALA A 41 17.65 -21.74 7.17
C ALA A 41 18.67 -21.48 8.30
N VAL A 42 18.73 -20.26 8.85
CA VAL A 42 19.72 -19.87 9.87
C VAL A 42 19.17 -20.02 11.30
N MET A 43 17.92 -19.60 11.54
CA MET A 43 17.29 -19.56 12.86
C MET A 43 16.36 -20.76 13.12
N GLY A 44 16.02 -21.52 12.08
CA GLY A 44 15.03 -22.59 12.15
C GLY A 44 13.58 -22.09 12.02
N TRP A 45 12.67 -23.03 11.77
CA TRP A 45 11.26 -22.75 11.48
C TRP A 45 10.52 -22.08 12.65
N GLY A 46 10.76 -22.54 13.88
CA GLY A 46 10.06 -22.03 15.07
C GLY A 46 10.32 -20.54 15.34
N ALA A 47 11.59 -20.12 15.33
CA ALA A 47 11.96 -18.72 15.53
C ALA A 47 11.46 -17.81 14.40
N THR A 48 11.48 -18.32 13.16
CA THR A 48 11.01 -17.56 11.98
C THR A 48 9.51 -17.32 12.02
N ILE A 49 8.71 -18.33 12.37
CA ILE A 49 7.26 -18.16 12.56
C ILE A 49 6.98 -17.15 13.67
N TRP A 50 7.70 -17.23 14.79
CA TRP A 50 7.57 -16.27 15.88
C TRP A 50 7.86 -14.83 15.43
N LEU A 51 8.90 -14.64 14.61
CA LEU A 51 9.25 -13.33 14.05
C LEU A 51 8.14 -12.79 13.13
N ILE A 52 7.60 -13.61 12.23
CA ILE A 52 6.51 -13.23 11.32
C ILE A 52 5.25 -12.87 12.11
N LEU A 53 4.92 -13.65 13.15
CA LEU A 53 3.80 -13.35 14.01
C LEU A 53 4.00 -12.02 14.75
N MET A 54 5.22 -11.72 15.20
CA MET A 54 5.52 -10.44 15.84
C MET A 54 5.40 -9.26 14.86
N THR A 55 5.92 -9.37 13.65
CA THR A 55 5.81 -8.29 12.66
C THR A 55 4.35 -8.05 12.26
N GLY A 56 3.60 -9.12 12.00
CA GLY A 56 2.16 -9.05 11.72
C GLY A 56 1.35 -8.49 12.90
N PHE A 57 1.68 -8.90 14.13
CA PHE A 57 1.03 -8.38 15.33
C PHE A 57 1.28 -6.89 15.53
N ILE A 58 2.51 -6.42 15.32
CA ILE A 58 2.84 -4.99 15.41
C ILE A 58 2.05 -4.20 14.36
N GLY A 59 2.03 -4.65 13.10
CA GLY A 59 1.25 -3.99 12.04
C GLY A 59 -0.25 -3.97 12.34
N GLY A 60 -0.81 -5.13 12.68
CA GLY A 60 -2.24 -5.28 12.98
C GLY A 60 -2.69 -4.48 14.19
N THR A 61 -1.89 -4.42 15.26
CA THR A 61 -2.23 -3.62 16.44
C THR A 61 -2.18 -2.12 16.16
N LEU A 62 -1.25 -1.65 15.32
CA LEU A 62 -1.19 -0.26 14.89
C LEU A 62 -2.41 0.13 14.04
N ALA A 63 -2.75 -0.71 13.07
CA ALA A 63 -3.94 -0.52 12.23
C ALA A 63 -5.23 -0.52 13.05
N HIS A 64 -5.38 -1.47 13.98
CA HIS A 64 -6.56 -1.55 14.86
C HIS A 64 -6.70 -0.32 15.76
N ARG A 65 -5.59 0.18 16.33
CA ARG A 65 -5.60 1.38 17.18
C ARG A 65 -6.04 2.61 16.39
N GLN A 66 -5.45 2.82 15.20
CA GLN A 66 -5.82 3.95 14.34
C GLN A 66 -7.28 3.84 13.88
N GLY A 67 -7.72 2.65 13.46
CA GLY A 67 -9.10 2.39 13.04
C GLY A 67 -10.12 2.72 14.13
N PHE A 68 -9.89 2.25 15.37
CA PHE A 68 -10.81 2.53 16.48
C PHE A 68 -10.89 4.02 16.83
N THR A 69 -9.74 4.70 16.90
CA THR A 69 -9.71 6.16 17.12
C THR A 69 -10.44 6.92 16.03
N THR A 70 -10.29 6.52 14.77
CA THR A 70 -10.97 7.15 13.63
C THR A 70 -12.48 6.93 13.69
N LEU A 71 -12.95 5.73 14.03
CA LEU A 71 -14.38 5.44 14.23
C LEU A 71 -15.00 6.27 15.35
N GLN A 72 -14.29 6.47 16.46
CA GLN A 72 -14.75 7.33 17.55
C GLN A 72 -14.91 8.78 17.10
N LYS A 73 -13.96 9.32 16.33
CA LYS A 73 -14.04 10.68 15.77
C LYS A 73 -15.24 10.83 14.84
N ILE A 74 -15.46 9.86 13.94
CA ILE A 74 -16.62 9.85 13.03
C ILE A 74 -17.92 9.92 13.84
N GLN A 75 -18.07 9.06 14.86
CA GLN A 75 -19.28 9.05 15.70
C GLN A 75 -19.50 10.37 16.43
N LEU A 76 -18.42 10.96 16.99
CA LEU A 76 -18.49 12.18 17.77
C LEU A 76 -18.85 13.40 16.91
N ASP A 77 -18.28 13.51 15.70
CA ASP A 77 -18.61 14.57 14.76
C ASP A 77 -20.05 14.43 14.22
N MET A 78 -20.48 13.20 13.88
CA MET A 78 -21.88 12.97 13.48
C MET A 78 -22.87 13.28 14.59
N ALA A 79 -22.56 12.93 15.84
CA ALA A 79 -23.40 13.26 17.00
C ALA A 79 -23.52 14.77 17.24
N GLN A 80 -22.53 15.56 16.81
CA GLN A 80 -22.53 17.02 16.88
C GLN A 80 -23.13 17.67 15.63
N GLY A 81 -23.67 16.90 14.69
CA GLY A 81 -24.21 17.40 13.42
C GLY A 81 -23.16 17.94 12.45
N ARG A 82 -21.88 17.61 12.65
CA ARG A 82 -20.77 18.00 11.77
C ARG A 82 -20.41 16.85 10.83
N MET A 83 -20.08 17.18 9.58
CA MET A 83 -19.68 16.17 8.60
C MET A 83 -18.21 15.73 8.84
N PRO A 84 -17.93 14.44 9.13
CA PRO A 84 -16.59 13.96 9.48
C PRO A 84 -15.69 13.68 8.26
N ALA A 85 -15.56 14.63 7.34
CA ALA A 85 -14.86 14.41 6.06
C ALA A 85 -13.40 13.93 6.23
N GLY A 86 -12.65 14.53 7.15
CA GLY A 86 -11.26 14.13 7.44
C GLY A 86 -11.16 12.72 8.03
N ALA A 87 -11.99 12.41 9.03
CA ALA A 87 -11.97 11.09 9.66
C ALA A 87 -12.45 9.98 8.71
N LEU A 88 -13.34 10.28 7.76
CA LEU A 88 -13.73 9.34 6.71
C LEU A 88 -12.57 9.02 5.76
N LEU A 89 -11.78 10.04 5.36
CA LEU A 89 -10.59 9.83 4.54
C LEU A 89 -9.52 9.05 5.29
N ASP A 90 -9.25 9.41 6.55
CA ASP A 90 -8.34 8.66 7.42
C ASP A 90 -8.79 7.19 7.54
N GLY A 91 -10.09 6.96 7.70
CA GLY A 91 -10.67 5.62 7.78
C GLY A 91 -10.46 4.82 6.49
N LEU A 92 -10.65 5.47 5.34
CA LEU A 92 -10.39 4.86 4.03
C LEU A 92 -8.91 4.51 3.86
N LEU A 93 -8.00 5.41 4.26
CA LEU A 93 -6.56 5.18 4.18
C LEU A 93 -6.13 4.00 5.05
N ILE A 94 -6.64 3.88 6.28
CA ILE A 94 -6.35 2.75 7.17
C ILE A 94 -6.85 1.42 6.57
N LEU A 95 -7.92 1.43 5.78
CA LEU A 95 -8.51 0.24 5.17
C LEU A 95 -7.76 -0.24 3.91
N VAL A 96 -7.06 0.69 3.25
CA VAL A 96 -6.32 0.45 2.00
C VAL A 96 -4.82 0.25 2.25
N ALA A 97 -4.28 0.82 3.33
CA ALA A 97 -2.89 0.68 3.77
C ALA A 97 -2.57 -0.75 4.22
#